data_AF-A0A673VFA9-F1
#
_entry.id   AF-A0A673VFA9-F1
#
_cell.length_a   1.000
_cell.length_b   1.000
_cell.length_c   1.000
_cell.angle_alpha   90.00
_cell.angle_beta   90.00
_cell.angle_gamma   90.00
#
_symmetry.space_group_name_H-M   'P 1'
#
loop_
_entity.id
_entity.type
_entity.pdbx_description
1 polymer ?
#
loop_
_entity_poly.entity_id
_entity_poly.type
_entity_poly.pdbx_seq_one_letter_code
_entity_poly.pdbx_strand_id
1 'polypeptide(L)'
;MVANMSLDTAFIEIDLAVPTAREWMGPDLATKEIPVVRTKCGLTKPCPKEFFAFKISSGAANVVGPTMCFENQVIMSPVKNNVGRGLNIALVNGTSGTVLTQKSFDMYSGDVKLLVKFLKEIPEGTLVLVASYDDPGTKMNDETRKLLSSLGSSYAKQLGFRDSWVFLGAKDLKDKSPFEQFLKNNPSKNKYDGWPELLELEGCVPRKIV
;
A
#
# COMPACT_ATOMS: atom_id res chain seq x y z
N MET A 1 34.88 -35.36 73.76
CA MET A 1 34.81 -36.41 72.74
C MET A 1 33.36 -36.80 72.58
N VAL A 2 32.75 -36.42 71.47
CA VAL A 2 31.39 -36.84 71.10
C VAL A 2 31.53 -38.21 70.47
N ALA A 3 30.91 -39.22 71.08
CA ALA A 3 30.77 -40.55 70.49
C ALA A 3 29.62 -40.50 69.47
N ASN A 4 29.90 -40.86 68.23
CA ASN A 4 28.86 -41.24 67.28
C ASN A 4 28.76 -42.77 67.23
N MET A 5 27.62 -43.25 67.72
CA MET A 5 27.03 -44.59 67.52
C MET A 5 26.64 -44.74 66.03
N SER A 6 26.99 -45.83 65.33
CA SER A 6 26.28 -47.13 65.26
C SER A 6 24.92 -47.00 64.57
N LEU A 7 24.44 -47.84 63.65
CA LEU A 7 24.88 -49.06 62.94
C LEU A 7 23.88 -49.23 61.75
N ASP A 8 24.32 -49.92 60.70
CA ASP A 8 23.59 -50.76 59.73
C ASP A 8 22.15 -50.46 59.29
N THR A 9 21.89 -50.51 57.97
CA THR A 9 21.11 -51.60 57.34
C THR A 9 20.88 -51.41 55.82
N ALA A 10 21.00 -52.54 55.11
CA ALA A 10 20.19 -53.06 54.00
C ALA A 10 19.82 -52.18 52.79
N PHE A 11 20.18 -52.71 51.61
CA PHE A 11 19.64 -52.31 50.31
C PHE A 11 18.17 -52.76 50.17
N ILE A 12 17.30 -51.83 49.75
CA ILE A 12 15.93 -52.11 49.31
C ILE A 12 15.84 -51.68 47.84
N GLU A 13 15.48 -52.63 46.97
CA GLU A 13 15.08 -52.42 45.58
C GLU A 13 13.70 -51.74 45.56
N ILE A 14 13.58 -50.61 44.84
CA ILE A 14 12.29 -49.95 44.60
C ILE A 14 12.04 -49.94 43.09
N ASP A 15 11.08 -50.75 42.65
CA ASP A 15 10.48 -50.70 41.32
C ASP A 15 9.60 -49.44 41.21
N LEU A 16 10.12 -48.40 40.57
CA LEU A 16 9.33 -47.22 40.19
C LEU A 16 8.87 -47.38 38.75
N ALA A 17 7.65 -47.87 38.56
CA ALA A 17 6.96 -47.78 37.29
C ALA A 17 6.81 -46.30 36.89
N VAL A 18 7.39 -45.91 35.75
CA VAL A 18 7.23 -44.58 35.15
C VAL A 18 5.84 -44.53 34.50
N PRO A 19 4.90 -43.67 34.95
CA PRO A 19 3.62 -43.52 34.29
C PRO A 19 3.85 -42.87 32.92
N THR A 20 3.34 -43.50 31.86
CA THR A 20 3.35 -42.94 30.50
C THR A 20 2.61 -41.61 30.49
N ALA A 21 3.14 -40.63 29.76
CA ALA A 21 2.66 -39.25 29.63
C ALA A 21 1.30 -39.10 28.91
N ARG A 22 0.28 -39.86 29.32
CA ARG A 22 -1.07 -39.87 28.71
C ARG A 22 -2.18 -39.43 29.66
N GLU A 23 -1.85 -38.85 30.82
CA GLU A 23 -2.82 -38.41 31.83
C GLU A 23 -2.88 -36.89 32.06
N TRP A 24 -2.28 -36.08 31.17
CA TRP A 24 -2.30 -34.60 31.26
C TRP A 24 -2.92 -33.91 30.04
N MET A 25 -3.85 -34.56 29.35
CA MET A 25 -4.68 -33.90 28.34
C MET A 25 -5.94 -33.35 28.99
N GLY A 26 -5.86 -32.10 29.46
CA GLY A 26 -7.04 -31.27 29.68
C GLY A 26 -7.81 -31.07 28.36
N PRO A 27 -9.11 -30.72 28.41
CA PRO A 27 -9.93 -30.62 27.22
C PRO A 27 -9.35 -29.61 26.23
N ASP A 28 -9.38 -29.98 24.96
CA ASP A 28 -8.89 -29.24 23.81
C ASP A 28 -9.06 -27.73 23.98
N LEU A 29 -7.94 -27.01 24.09
CA LEU A 29 -7.87 -25.58 23.81
C LEU A 29 -8.20 -25.40 22.35
N ALA A 30 -9.50 -25.38 22.03
CA ALA A 30 -10.01 -24.91 20.77
C ALA A 30 -9.37 -23.54 20.54
N THR A 31 -8.43 -23.47 19.59
CA THR A 31 -7.91 -22.23 19.07
C THR A 31 -9.12 -21.49 18.53
N LYS A 32 -9.63 -20.53 19.30
CA LYS A 32 -10.72 -19.67 18.90
C LYS A 32 -10.20 -18.87 17.70
N GLU A 33 -10.44 -19.36 16.50
CA GLU A 33 -10.10 -18.65 15.26
C GLU A 33 -10.80 -17.31 15.34
N ILE A 34 -10.03 -16.25 15.64
CA ILE A 34 -10.54 -14.89 15.56
C ILE A 34 -10.86 -14.69 14.08
N PRO A 35 -12.13 -14.44 13.70
CA PRO A 35 -12.46 -14.20 12.31
C PRO A 35 -11.67 -12.99 11.84
N VAL A 36 -10.65 -13.20 11.01
CA VAL A 36 -9.93 -12.11 10.37
C VAL A 36 -10.91 -11.50 9.39
N VAL A 37 -11.55 -10.39 9.78
CA VAL A 37 -12.44 -9.63 8.91
C VAL A 37 -11.61 -9.12 7.74
N ARG A 38 -11.67 -9.82 6.61
CA ARG A 38 -11.00 -9.41 5.37
C ARG A 38 -11.75 -8.24 4.77
N THR A 39 -11.15 -7.08 4.86
CA THR A 39 -11.60 -5.84 4.22
C THR A 39 -11.08 -5.79 2.79
N LYS A 40 -11.80 -5.06 1.92
CA LYS A 40 -11.36 -4.82 0.54
C LYS A 40 -9.99 -4.14 0.56
N CYS A 41 -9.07 -4.59 -0.30
CA CYS A 41 -7.70 -4.05 -0.38
C CYS A 41 -6.86 -4.15 0.91
N GLY A 42 -7.30 -4.94 1.90
CA GLY A 42 -6.60 -5.07 3.18
C GLY A 42 -6.67 -3.81 4.06
N LEU A 43 -7.67 -2.95 3.87
CA LEU A 43 -7.88 -1.76 4.70
C LEU A 43 -8.05 -2.10 6.18
N THR A 44 -7.68 -1.20 7.08
CA THR A 44 -7.90 -1.44 8.52
C THR A 44 -9.38 -1.54 8.91
N LYS A 45 -10.28 -0.90 8.16
CA LYS A 45 -11.73 -0.87 8.40
C LYS A 45 -12.50 -0.96 7.08
N PRO A 46 -13.72 -1.53 7.07
CA PRO A 46 -14.56 -1.54 5.87
C PRO A 46 -15.05 -0.12 5.53
N CYS A 47 -15.26 0.14 4.24
CA CYS A 47 -15.84 1.39 3.76
C CYS A 47 -17.36 1.45 3.97
N PRO A 48 -17.94 2.64 4.22
CA PRO A 48 -19.39 2.83 4.24
C PRO A 48 -20.05 2.49 2.89
N LYS A 49 -21.38 2.38 2.89
CA LYS A 49 -22.16 2.28 1.64
C LYS A 49 -21.93 3.52 0.77
N GLU A 50 -21.97 3.34 -0.56
CA GLU A 50 -21.69 4.38 -1.56
C GLU A 50 -20.26 4.98 -1.50
N PHE A 51 -19.30 4.22 -0.96
CA PHE A 51 -17.87 4.52 -1.06
C PHE A 51 -17.12 3.36 -1.69
N PHE A 52 -16.08 3.67 -2.45
CA PHE A 52 -15.12 2.69 -2.96
C PHE A 52 -13.89 2.62 -2.07
N ALA A 53 -13.44 1.41 -1.78
CA ALA A 53 -12.19 1.13 -1.10
C ALA A 53 -11.02 1.23 -2.07
N PHE A 54 -9.93 1.89 -1.65
CA PHE A 54 -8.70 1.95 -2.44
C PHE A 54 -7.47 1.89 -1.55
N LYS A 55 -6.36 1.38 -2.12
CA LYS A 55 -5.02 1.46 -1.55
C LYS A 55 -4.01 1.69 -2.66
N ILE A 56 -3.15 2.70 -2.49
CA ILE A 56 -2.11 3.09 -3.44
C ILE A 56 -0.78 3.09 -2.68
N SER A 57 0.20 2.36 -3.21
CA SER A 57 1.57 2.39 -2.72
C SER A 57 2.50 2.85 -3.84
N SER A 58 3.38 3.82 -3.57
CA SER A 58 4.43 4.21 -4.53
C SER A 58 5.45 3.08 -4.70
N GLY A 59 6.33 3.22 -5.69
CA GLY A 59 7.52 2.38 -5.76
C GLY A 59 8.49 2.64 -4.60
N ALA A 60 9.35 1.67 -4.34
CA ALA A 60 10.50 1.81 -3.45
C ALA A 60 11.78 1.88 -4.29
N ALA A 61 12.36 3.08 -4.34
CA ALA A 61 13.43 3.44 -5.25
C ALA A 61 13.10 3.00 -6.70
N ASN A 62 14.02 2.32 -7.37
CA ASN A 62 13.86 1.72 -8.69
C ASN A 62 13.70 0.18 -8.66
N VAL A 63 13.62 -0.43 -7.47
CA VAL A 63 13.65 -1.90 -7.33
C VAL A 63 12.26 -2.51 -7.23
N VAL A 64 11.38 -1.87 -6.45
CA VAL A 64 10.00 -2.35 -6.25
C VAL A 64 9.05 -1.35 -6.88
N GLY A 65 8.28 -1.80 -7.88
CA GLY A 65 7.28 -0.97 -8.52
C GLY A 65 6.03 -0.74 -7.64
N PRO A 66 5.21 0.27 -7.98
CA PRO A 66 4.05 0.67 -7.21
C PRO A 66 2.94 -0.37 -7.30
N THR A 67 2.02 -0.35 -6.32
CA THR A 67 0.82 -1.18 -6.33
C THR A 67 -0.43 -0.33 -6.12
N MET A 68 -1.48 -0.60 -6.88
CA MET A 68 -2.79 0.02 -6.72
C MET A 68 -3.85 -1.06 -6.61
N CYS A 69 -4.64 -0.97 -5.55
CA CYS A 69 -5.86 -1.76 -5.35
C CYS A 69 -7.08 -0.84 -5.33
N PHE A 70 -8.14 -1.26 -6.02
CA PHE A 70 -9.43 -0.58 -6.03
C PHE A 70 -10.54 -1.64 -5.92
N GLU A 71 -11.44 -1.49 -4.96
CA GLU A 71 -12.55 -2.43 -4.72
C GLU A 71 -12.12 -3.91 -4.63
N ASN A 72 -11.02 -4.15 -3.90
CA ASN A 72 -10.38 -5.47 -3.71
C ASN A 72 -9.76 -6.08 -4.97
N GLN A 73 -9.65 -5.32 -6.05
CA GLN A 73 -8.95 -5.73 -7.26
C GLN A 73 -7.62 -4.99 -7.34
N VAL A 74 -6.52 -5.74 -7.46
CA VAL A 74 -5.21 -5.15 -7.77
C VAL A 74 -5.22 -4.77 -9.26
N ILE A 75 -5.25 -3.46 -9.53
CA ILE A 75 -5.38 -2.91 -10.87
C ILE A 75 -4.02 -2.60 -11.49
N MET A 76 -3.02 -2.18 -10.71
CA MET A 76 -1.64 -1.99 -11.17
C MET A 76 -0.67 -2.61 -10.17
N SER A 77 0.30 -3.39 -10.63
CA SER A 77 1.37 -3.95 -9.78
C SER A 77 2.54 -4.51 -10.61
N PRO A 78 3.71 -4.75 -10.00
CA PRO A 78 4.82 -5.44 -10.66
C PRO A 78 4.42 -6.83 -11.15
N VAL A 79 3.63 -7.56 -10.37
CA VAL A 79 3.17 -8.93 -10.70
C VAL A 79 2.27 -8.93 -11.95
N LYS A 80 1.49 -7.87 -12.16
CA LYS A 80 0.66 -7.70 -13.36
C LYS A 80 1.45 -7.22 -14.58
N ASN A 81 2.74 -6.91 -14.41
CA ASN A 81 3.62 -6.40 -15.46
C ASN A 81 3.04 -5.18 -16.21
N ASN A 82 2.38 -4.29 -15.46
CA ASN A 82 1.70 -3.11 -16.02
C ASN A 82 2.12 -1.80 -15.32
N VAL A 83 3.29 -1.79 -14.68
CA VAL A 83 3.89 -0.64 -14.02
C VAL A 83 5.27 -0.34 -14.61
N GLY A 84 5.69 0.91 -14.56
CA GLY A 84 6.98 1.36 -15.07
C GLY A 84 7.47 2.62 -14.37
N ARG A 85 8.74 2.96 -14.58
CA ARG A 85 9.33 4.20 -14.05
C ARG A 85 8.46 5.42 -14.42
N GLY A 86 8.40 6.39 -13.52
CA GLY A 86 7.67 7.63 -13.68
C GLY A 86 6.31 7.63 -12.99
N LEU A 87 5.29 8.13 -13.69
CA LEU A 87 3.92 8.20 -13.19
C LEU A 87 3.10 7.02 -13.68
N ASN A 88 2.61 6.22 -12.76
CA ASN A 88 1.66 5.14 -13.03
C ASN A 88 0.27 5.67 -12.72
N ILE A 89 -0.65 5.59 -13.69
CA ILE A 89 -1.98 6.19 -13.59
C ILE A 89 -3.05 5.18 -13.99
N ALA A 90 -4.04 4.99 -13.11
CA ALA A 90 -5.26 4.26 -13.39
C ALA A 90 -6.47 5.20 -13.39
N LEU A 91 -7.30 5.08 -14.42
CA LEU A 91 -8.58 5.78 -14.53
C LEU A 91 -9.71 4.82 -14.17
N VAL A 92 -10.60 5.26 -13.29
CA VAL A 92 -11.75 4.48 -12.84
C VAL A 92 -13.02 5.33 -12.99
N ASN A 93 -14.09 4.75 -13.51
CA ASN A 93 -15.36 5.43 -13.59
C ASN A 93 -15.91 5.69 -12.17
N GLY A 94 -16.14 6.95 -11.80
CA GLY A 94 -16.53 7.34 -10.45
C GLY A 94 -17.94 6.92 -10.03
N THR A 95 -18.78 6.44 -10.95
CA THR A 95 -20.13 5.94 -10.65
C THR A 95 -20.20 4.42 -10.62
N SER A 96 -19.53 3.70 -11.51
CA SER A 96 -19.57 2.23 -11.54
C SER A 96 -18.42 1.56 -10.80
N GLY A 97 -17.31 2.28 -10.57
CA GLY A 97 -16.07 1.69 -10.06
C GLY A 97 -15.31 0.87 -11.11
N THR A 98 -15.74 0.89 -12.38
CA THR A 98 -15.11 0.13 -13.46
C THR A 98 -13.80 0.78 -13.88
N VAL A 99 -12.73 -0.02 -14.00
CA VAL A 99 -11.44 0.47 -14.49
C VAL A 99 -11.53 0.75 -15.99
N LEU A 100 -11.19 1.97 -16.38
CA LEU A 100 -11.26 2.46 -17.77
C LEU A 100 -9.94 2.24 -18.51
N THR A 101 -8.83 2.62 -17.89
CA THR A 101 -7.49 2.46 -18.47
C THR A 101 -6.41 2.49 -17.39
N GLN A 102 -5.27 1.90 -17.69
CA GLN A 102 -4.07 1.87 -16.86
C GLN A 102 -2.87 2.17 -17.76
N LYS A 103 -2.04 3.15 -17.39
CA LYS A 103 -0.82 3.49 -18.15
C LYS A 103 0.29 3.96 -17.22
N SER A 104 1.53 3.72 -17.64
CA SER A 104 2.73 4.30 -17.03
C SER A 104 3.39 5.28 -17.99
N PHE A 105 3.91 6.38 -17.47
CA PHE A 105 4.59 7.43 -18.23
C PHE A 105 5.98 7.65 -17.64
N ASP A 106 7.03 7.33 -18.39
CA ASP A 106 8.42 7.55 -17.96
C ASP A 106 8.75 9.05 -17.91
N MET A 107 8.79 9.59 -16.69
CA MET A 107 9.09 10.99 -16.43
C MET A 107 10.58 11.29 -16.26
N TYR A 108 11.47 10.32 -16.52
CA TYR A 108 12.91 10.53 -16.54
C TYR A 108 13.44 10.63 -17.97
N SER A 109 13.18 9.62 -18.81
CA SER A 109 13.67 9.56 -20.20
C SER A 109 12.59 9.55 -21.28
N GLY A 110 11.32 9.47 -20.90
CA GLY A 110 10.20 9.42 -21.84
C GLY A 110 9.77 10.79 -22.39
N ASP A 111 8.74 10.75 -23.24
CA ASP A 111 8.10 11.94 -23.83
C ASP A 111 6.89 12.41 -23.00
N VAL A 112 7.02 13.59 -22.39
CA VAL A 112 5.96 14.24 -21.59
C VAL A 112 4.68 14.51 -22.40
N LYS A 113 4.75 14.63 -23.72
CA LYS A 113 3.57 14.87 -24.58
C LYS A 113 2.56 13.74 -24.48
N LEU A 114 3.01 12.50 -24.24
CA LEU A 114 2.13 11.35 -24.05
C LEU A 114 1.28 11.49 -22.78
N LEU A 115 1.88 12.00 -21.70
CA LEU A 115 1.16 12.30 -20.46
C LEU A 115 0.18 13.45 -20.66
N VAL A 116 0.60 14.54 -21.31
CA VAL A 116 -0.28 15.69 -21.60
C VAL A 116 -1.52 15.25 -22.38
N LYS A 117 -1.34 14.48 -23.45
CA LYS A 117 -2.45 13.96 -24.26
C LYS A 117 -3.39 13.11 -23.40
N PHE A 118 -2.83 12.18 -22.63
CA PHE A 118 -3.61 11.31 -21.76
C PHE A 118 -4.44 12.09 -20.72
N LEU A 119 -3.84 13.07 -20.05
CA LEU A 119 -4.53 13.87 -19.02
C LEU A 119 -5.65 14.75 -19.59
N LYS A 120 -5.51 15.22 -20.83
CA LYS A 120 -6.55 16.01 -21.51
C LYS A 120 -7.75 15.18 -21.94
N GLU A 121 -7.55 13.91 -22.24
CA GLU A 121 -8.58 12.98 -22.72
C GLU A 121 -9.35 12.28 -21.58
N ILE A 122 -9.06 12.61 -20.32
CA ILE A 122 -9.77 12.03 -19.16
C ILE A 122 -11.26 12.45 -19.20
N PRO A 123 -12.20 11.50 -19.26
CA PRO A 123 -13.63 11.80 -19.23
C PRO A 123 -14.08 12.39 -17.90
N GLU A 124 -15.15 13.20 -17.95
CA GLU A 124 -15.80 13.74 -16.74
C GLU A 124 -16.25 12.62 -15.78
N GLY A 125 -16.22 12.90 -14.47
CA GLY A 125 -16.60 11.93 -13.44
C GLY A 125 -15.66 10.74 -13.30
N THR A 126 -14.45 10.81 -13.86
CA THR A 126 -13.41 9.79 -13.71
C THR A 126 -12.57 10.04 -12.46
N LEU A 127 -12.36 9.01 -11.65
CA LEU A 127 -11.36 8.97 -10.58
C LEU A 127 -9.99 8.69 -11.20
N VAL A 128 -8.96 9.38 -10.70
CA VAL A 128 -7.59 9.31 -11.21
C VAL A 128 -6.66 8.88 -10.07
N LEU A 129 -6.22 7.63 -10.09
CA LEU A 129 -5.26 7.09 -9.13
C LEU A 129 -3.86 7.21 -9.71
N VAL A 130 -2.92 7.75 -8.95
CA VAL A 130 -1.55 8.00 -9.37
C VAL A 130 -0.56 7.49 -8.33
N ALA A 131 0.48 6.79 -8.81
CA ALA A 131 1.61 6.37 -8.00
C ALA A 131 2.93 6.62 -8.75
N SER A 132 3.87 7.24 -8.06
CA SER A 132 5.24 7.42 -8.53
C SER A 132 6.05 6.13 -8.46
N TYR A 133 7.04 6.00 -9.35
CA TYR A 133 8.06 4.95 -9.31
C TYR A 133 9.40 5.49 -9.83
N ASP A 134 10.47 5.34 -9.05
CA ASP A 134 11.81 5.86 -9.32
C ASP A 134 11.86 7.39 -9.45
N ASP A 135 11.47 7.96 -10.60
CA ASP A 135 11.46 9.41 -10.82
C ASP A 135 10.18 9.90 -11.52
N PRO A 136 9.27 10.59 -10.80
CA PRO A 136 8.04 11.11 -11.39
C PRO A 136 8.18 12.54 -11.95
N GLY A 137 9.31 13.23 -11.73
CA GLY A 137 9.35 14.70 -11.82
C GLY A 137 10.20 15.31 -12.93
N THR A 138 11.25 14.63 -13.41
CA THR A 138 12.29 15.28 -14.27
C THR A 138 11.74 15.88 -15.55
N LYS A 139 10.83 15.19 -16.23
CA LYS A 139 10.22 15.64 -17.50
C LYS A 139 8.92 16.43 -17.33
N MET A 140 8.42 16.60 -16.10
CA MET A 140 7.18 17.36 -15.91
C MET A 140 7.38 18.85 -16.23
N ASN A 141 6.41 19.41 -16.94
CA ASN A 141 6.37 20.83 -17.30
C ASN A 141 5.16 21.54 -16.68
N ASP A 142 5.05 22.84 -16.89
CA ASP A 142 3.95 23.65 -16.33
C ASP A 142 2.57 23.15 -16.74
N GLU A 143 2.44 22.64 -17.98
CA GLU A 143 1.18 22.10 -18.48
C GLU A 143 0.77 20.82 -17.73
N THR A 144 1.66 19.83 -17.59
CA THR A 144 1.36 18.62 -16.83
C THR A 144 1.07 18.92 -15.38
N ARG A 145 1.83 19.85 -14.78
CA ARG A 145 1.61 20.30 -13.40
C ARG A 145 0.24 20.95 -13.23
N LYS A 146 -0.18 21.79 -14.18
CA LYS A 146 -1.50 22.44 -14.19
C LYS A 146 -2.61 21.41 -14.36
N LEU A 147 -2.45 20.46 -15.29
CA LEU A 147 -3.43 19.39 -15.51
C LEU A 147 -3.61 18.53 -14.25
N LEU A 148 -2.53 18.03 -13.65
CA LEU A 148 -2.61 17.28 -12.39
C LEU A 148 -3.18 18.11 -11.23
N SER A 149 -2.82 19.41 -11.15
CA SER A 149 -3.41 20.33 -10.16
C SER A 149 -4.92 20.48 -10.34
N SER A 150 -5.41 20.47 -11.59
CA SER A 150 -6.84 20.57 -11.91
C SER A 150 -7.63 19.31 -11.58
N LEU A 151 -6.95 18.18 -11.35
CA LEU A 151 -7.57 16.94 -10.85
C LEU A 151 -7.69 16.92 -9.31
N GLY A 152 -7.22 17.97 -8.63
CA GLY A 152 -7.27 18.11 -7.17
C GLY A 152 -5.93 18.07 -6.45
N SER A 153 -4.81 17.91 -7.15
CA SER A 153 -3.50 17.82 -6.50
C SER A 153 -3.04 19.17 -5.91
N SER A 154 -2.50 19.12 -4.70
CA SER A 154 -1.81 20.21 -4.02
C SER A 154 -0.30 20.19 -4.30
N TYR A 155 0.29 19.01 -4.52
CA TYR A 155 1.75 18.85 -4.64
C TYR A 155 2.27 18.77 -6.08
N ALA A 156 1.42 18.60 -7.09
CA ALA A 156 1.83 18.48 -8.49
C ALA A 156 2.74 19.64 -8.95
N LYS A 157 2.51 20.86 -8.46
CA LYS A 157 3.34 22.04 -8.80
C LYS A 157 4.80 21.89 -8.36
N GLN A 158 5.08 21.19 -7.27
CA GLN A 158 6.41 21.07 -6.67
C GLN A 158 7.08 19.71 -6.84
N LEU A 159 6.36 18.72 -7.38
CA LEU A 159 6.86 17.37 -7.61
C LEU A 159 8.08 17.38 -8.53
N GLY A 160 9.20 16.83 -8.06
CA GLY A 160 10.50 16.89 -8.73
C GLY A 160 11.24 15.55 -8.71
N PHE A 161 12.55 15.63 -8.96
CA PHE A 161 13.41 14.46 -9.16
C PHE A 161 13.35 13.47 -7.98
N ARG A 162 12.85 12.26 -8.25
CA ARG A 162 12.72 11.14 -7.30
C ARG A 162 11.89 11.42 -6.05
N ASP A 163 11.06 12.44 -6.06
CA ASP A 163 10.08 12.62 -4.99
C ASP A 163 9.12 11.42 -4.97
N SER A 164 8.76 10.92 -3.79
CA SER A 164 7.68 9.92 -3.67
C SER A 164 6.35 10.65 -3.62
N TRP A 165 5.39 10.17 -4.39
CA TRP A 165 4.05 10.75 -4.50
C TRP A 165 2.99 9.69 -4.80
N VAL A 166 1.87 9.78 -4.08
CA VAL A 166 0.65 9.02 -4.31
C VAL A 166 -0.54 9.96 -4.22
N PHE A 167 -1.50 9.81 -5.13
CA PHE A 167 -2.59 10.75 -5.29
C PHE A 167 -3.84 10.03 -5.82
N LEU A 168 -4.98 10.33 -5.24
CA LEU A 168 -6.28 10.00 -5.82
C LEU A 168 -7.02 11.32 -6.04
N GLY A 169 -7.27 11.66 -7.31
CA GLY A 169 -8.05 12.82 -7.71
C GLY A 169 -9.30 12.44 -8.49
N ALA A 170 -9.95 13.46 -9.04
CA ALA A 170 -11.06 13.26 -9.96
C ALA A 170 -11.08 14.35 -11.03
N LYS A 171 -11.58 14.00 -12.21
CA LYS A 171 -11.94 14.99 -13.23
C LYS A 171 -13.12 15.82 -12.71
N ASP A 172 -13.00 17.15 -12.86
CA ASP A 172 -13.99 18.16 -12.43
C ASP A 172 -14.15 18.33 -10.92
N LEU A 173 -13.12 17.96 -10.15
CA LEU A 173 -13.06 18.24 -8.73
C LEU A 173 -12.93 19.76 -8.50
N LYS A 174 -13.85 20.34 -7.73
CA LYS A 174 -13.85 21.78 -7.41
C LYS A 174 -12.76 22.16 -6.40
N ASP A 175 -12.52 21.26 -5.44
CA ASP A 175 -11.60 21.46 -4.33
C ASP A 175 -10.34 20.59 -4.45
N LYS A 176 -9.44 20.72 -3.47
CA LYS A 176 -8.30 19.80 -3.36
C LYS A 176 -8.75 18.43 -2.91
N SER A 177 -8.09 17.40 -3.44
CA SER A 177 -8.35 16.04 -2.96
C SER A 177 -7.80 15.88 -1.54
N PRO A 178 -8.56 15.24 -0.62
CA PRO A 178 -8.03 14.84 0.67
C PRO A 178 -7.10 13.61 0.57
N PHE A 179 -7.02 12.98 -0.61
CA PHE A 179 -6.28 11.75 -0.83
C PHE A 179 -4.98 12.04 -1.59
N GLU A 180 -3.99 12.57 -0.87
CA GLU A 180 -2.68 12.85 -1.43
C GLU A 180 -1.59 12.76 -0.38
N GLN A 181 -0.48 12.11 -0.71
CA GLN A 181 0.75 12.12 0.10
C GLN A 181 1.96 12.38 -0.77
N PHE A 182 2.94 13.08 -0.21
CA PHE A 182 4.14 13.53 -0.89
C PHE A 182 5.34 13.48 0.06
N LEU A 183 6.47 12.98 -0.42
CA LEU A 183 7.76 13.02 0.26
C LEU A 183 8.82 13.54 -0.70
N LYS A 184 9.47 14.61 -0.28
CA LYS A 184 10.56 15.24 -1.03
C LYS A 184 11.81 14.36 -0.99
N ASN A 185 12.45 14.18 -2.13
CA ASN A 185 13.82 13.68 -2.21
C ASN A 185 14.77 14.64 -1.50
N ASN A 186 15.36 14.15 -0.41
CA ASN A 186 16.34 14.88 0.39
C ASN A 186 17.44 13.93 0.84
N PRO A 187 18.69 14.07 0.33
CA PRO A 187 19.79 13.17 0.64
C PRO A 187 20.03 12.92 2.14
N SER A 188 19.75 13.90 3.01
CA SER A 188 19.94 13.74 4.47
C SER A 188 18.79 13.04 5.20
N LYS A 189 17.64 12.84 4.55
CA LYS A 189 16.43 12.24 5.14
C LYS A 189 15.94 10.99 4.42
N ASN A 190 16.53 10.68 3.27
CA ASN A 190 16.12 9.57 2.44
C ASN A 190 16.31 8.23 3.16
N LYS A 191 15.31 7.35 3.02
CA LYS A 191 15.37 5.98 3.55
C LYS A 191 16.25 5.08 2.70
N TYR A 192 16.29 5.32 1.40
CA TYR A 192 17.13 4.60 0.45
C TYR A 192 18.24 5.52 -0.08
N ASP A 193 19.30 4.94 -0.62
CA ASP A 193 20.41 5.71 -1.20
C ASP A 193 19.95 6.53 -2.42
N GLY A 194 19.55 7.77 -2.20
CA GLY A 194 19.09 8.68 -3.25
C GLY A 194 17.58 8.64 -3.55
N TRP A 195 16.75 7.95 -2.75
CA TRP A 195 15.28 7.98 -2.85
C TRP A 195 14.60 8.07 -1.47
N PRO A 196 13.46 8.80 -1.34
CA PRO A 196 12.62 8.78 -0.14
C PRO A 196 12.03 7.40 0.15
N GLU A 197 11.44 7.27 1.33
CA GLU A 197 10.61 6.12 1.66
C GLU A 197 9.40 5.98 0.72
N LEU A 198 8.92 4.74 0.58
CA LEU A 198 7.69 4.43 -0.13
C LEU A 198 6.48 5.05 0.61
N LEU A 199 5.51 5.56 -0.13
CA LEU A 199 4.29 6.09 0.43
C LEU A 199 3.16 5.08 0.28
N GLU A 200 2.31 4.97 1.30
CA GLU A 200 1.04 4.26 1.24
C GLU A 200 -0.11 5.21 1.56
N LEU A 201 -1.11 5.24 0.69
CA LEU A 201 -2.34 5.99 0.86
C LEU A 201 -3.52 5.04 0.68
N GLU A 202 -4.35 4.94 1.69
CA GLU A 202 -5.51 4.06 1.70
C GLU A 202 -6.75 4.80 2.21
N GLY A 203 -7.93 4.36 1.79
CA GLY A 203 -9.16 4.99 2.27
C GLY A 203 -10.40 4.61 1.48
N CYS A 204 -11.44 5.41 1.71
CA CYS A 204 -12.75 5.26 1.12
C CYS A 204 -13.08 6.54 0.34
N VAL A 205 -13.19 6.44 -0.99
CA VAL A 205 -13.56 7.58 -1.86
C VAL A 205 -15.07 7.55 -2.13
N PRO A 206 -15.79 8.69 -2.01
CA PRO A 206 -17.22 8.74 -2.31
C PRO A 206 -17.50 8.31 -3.75
N ARG A 207 -18.54 7.49 -3.93
CA ARG A 207 -19.09 7.18 -5.25
C ARG A 207 -19.87 8.39 -5.77
N LYS A 208 -19.68 8.73 -7.05
CA LYS A 208 -20.51 9.74 -7.72
C LYS A 208 -21.90 9.16 -7.96
N ILE A 209 -22.86 9.59 -7.15
CA ILE A 209 -24.28 9.29 -7.35
C ILE A 209 -24.81 10.26 -8.42
N VAL A 210 -25.37 9.70 -9.49
CA VAL A 210 -26.03 10.43 -10.59
C VAL A 210 -27.50 10.65 -10.28
#